data_AF-A0A0Q7KLJ8-F1
#
_entry.id   AF-A0A0Q7KLJ8-F1
#
_cell.length_a   1.000
_cell.length_b   1.000
_cell.length_c   1.000
_cell.angle_alpha   90.00
_cell.angle_beta   90.00
_cell.angle_gamma   90.00
#
_symmetry.space_group_name_H-M   'P 1'
#
loop_
_entity.id
_entity.type
_entity.pdbx_description
1 polymer ?
#
loop_
_entity_poly.entity_id
_entity_poly.type
_entity_poly.pdbx_seq_one_letter_code
_entity_poly.pdbx_strand_id
1 'polypeptide(L)'
;MLATNIDVEDLTGYTADVTDVRKAQAIVEVYAGRTEALVTLPRDREWMKYAICWQVTYMAQDGNSVFEQANVESLRQNDTTIVFGDRAYAISPLAQQAIGRLSWQRSRVIDTRPWYDRVVPVYEWTTD
;
A
#
# COMPACT_ATOMS: atom_id res chain seq x y z
N MET A 1 11.93 -2.66 -13.20
CA MET A 1 10.52 -2.23 -13.23
C MET A 1 9.70 -3.44 -12.90
N LEU A 2 8.93 -3.42 -11.81
CA LEU A 2 8.22 -4.61 -11.30
C LEU A 2 6.95 -4.95 -12.10
N ALA A 3 6.32 -3.94 -12.71
CA ALA A 3 5.17 -4.08 -13.60
C ALA A 3 5.57 -3.63 -15.00
N THR A 4 4.97 -4.21 -16.03
CA THR A 4 5.07 -3.77 -17.43
C THR A 4 3.73 -3.21 -17.91
N ASN A 5 3.71 -2.52 -19.05
CA ASN A 5 2.48 -1.93 -19.60
C ASN A 5 1.43 -3.00 -19.91
N ILE A 6 1.85 -4.18 -20.35
CA ILE A 6 0.98 -5.33 -20.61
C ILE A 6 0.29 -5.76 -19.31
N ASP A 7 1.02 -5.80 -18.20
CA ASP A 7 0.45 -6.16 -16.90
C ASP A 7 -0.60 -5.15 -16.41
N VAL A 8 -0.46 -3.88 -16.77
CA VAL A 8 -1.46 -2.85 -16.46
C VAL A 8 -2.72 -3.08 -17.29
N GLU A 9 -2.55 -3.32 -18.58
CA GLU A 9 -3.66 -3.58 -19.51
C GLU A 9 -4.41 -4.85 -19.13
N ASP A 10 -3.71 -5.95 -18.83
CA ASP A 10 -4.32 -7.22 -18.43
C ASP A 10 -5.12 -7.10 -17.13
N LEU A 11 -4.61 -6.34 -16.15
CA LEU A 11 -5.21 -6.26 -14.82
C LEU A 11 -6.33 -5.24 -14.73
N THR A 12 -6.29 -4.19 -15.53
CA THR A 12 -7.19 -3.03 -15.38
C THR A 12 -7.94 -2.64 -16.64
N GLY A 13 -7.56 -3.17 -17.80
CA GLY A 13 -8.11 -2.78 -19.10
C GLY A 13 -7.64 -1.40 -19.59
N TYR A 14 -6.69 -0.76 -18.91
CA TYR A 14 -6.18 0.56 -19.26
C TYR A 14 -4.83 0.47 -19.97
N THR A 15 -4.75 1.08 -21.15
CA THR A 15 -3.50 1.18 -21.91
C THR A 15 -2.66 2.34 -21.36
N ALA A 16 -1.56 2.01 -20.69
CA ALA A 16 -0.63 2.99 -20.14
C ALA A 16 0.70 3.03 -20.91
N ASP A 17 1.33 4.20 -20.95
CA ASP A 17 2.70 4.35 -21.45
C ASP A 17 3.74 3.95 -20.38
N VAL A 18 4.94 3.57 -20.85
CA VAL A 18 6.07 3.16 -19.99
C VAL A 18 6.46 4.28 -19.03
N THR A 19 6.31 5.54 -19.45
CA THR A 19 6.62 6.70 -18.62
C THR A 19 5.68 6.81 -17.41
N ASP A 20 4.40 6.47 -17.57
CA ASP A 20 3.42 6.53 -16.48
C ASP A 20 3.60 5.38 -15.50
N VAL A 21 3.96 4.19 -15.99
CA VAL A 21 4.33 3.07 -15.12
C VAL A 21 5.56 3.40 -14.26
N ARG A 22 6.55 4.12 -14.83
CA ARG A 22 7.71 4.58 -14.04
C ARG A 22 7.36 5.61 -12.98
N LYS A 23 6.48 6.57 -13.29
CA LYS A 23 6.02 7.56 -12.30
C LYS A 23 5.26 6.86 -11.16
N ALA A 24 4.35 5.94 -11.50
CA ALA A 24 3.60 5.16 -10.52
C ALA A 24 4.52 4.30 -9.65
N GLN A 25 5.55 3.67 -10.24
CA GLN A 25 6.54 2.91 -9.48
C GLN A 25 7.27 3.81 -8.47
N ALA A 26 7.72 5.00 -8.86
CA ALA A 26 8.39 5.91 -7.95
C ALA A 26 7.50 6.31 -6.76
N ILE A 27 6.22 6.59 -7.00
CA ILE A 27 5.23 6.92 -5.95
C ILE A 27 5.05 5.73 -4.99
N VAL A 28 4.87 4.52 -5.53
CA VAL A 28 4.67 3.31 -4.72
C VAL A 28 5.92 2.99 -3.90
N GLU A 29 7.13 3.17 -4.43
CA GLU A 29 8.38 2.94 -3.71
C GLU A 29 8.57 3.92 -2.54
N VAL A 30 8.26 5.21 -2.76
CA VAL A 30 8.30 6.24 -1.70
C VAL A 30 7.32 5.89 -0.59
N TYR A 31 6.09 5.48 -0.94
CA TYR A 31 5.08 5.12 0.06
C TYR A 31 5.40 3.80 0.78
N ALA A 32 5.90 2.80 0.07
CA ALA A 32 6.24 1.49 0.64
C ALA A 32 7.53 1.51 1.48
N GLY A 33 8.36 2.56 1.33
CA GLY A 33 9.62 2.76 2.05
C GLY A 33 10.75 1.82 1.58
N ARG A 34 10.63 1.25 0.37
CA ARG A 34 11.59 0.27 -0.15
C ARG A 34 11.65 0.33 -1.67
N THR A 35 12.86 0.35 -2.21
CA THR A 35 13.10 0.33 -3.65
C THR A 35 13.00 -1.09 -4.22
N GLU A 36 12.68 -1.22 -5.51
CA GLU A 36 12.56 -2.51 -6.22
C GLU A 36 13.74 -3.47 -5.95
N ALA A 37 14.97 -2.95 -5.94
CA ALA A 37 16.19 -3.75 -5.76
C ALA A 37 16.25 -4.49 -4.40
N LEU A 38 15.55 -3.98 -3.38
CA LEU A 38 15.55 -4.55 -2.04
C LEU A 38 14.42 -5.55 -1.81
N VAL A 39 13.50 -5.72 -2.77
CA VAL A 39 12.37 -6.64 -2.68
C VAL A 39 12.79 -8.02 -3.20
N THR A 40 13.06 -8.94 -2.28
CA THR A 40 13.57 -10.28 -2.62
C THR A 40 12.49 -11.36 -2.64
N LEU A 41 11.43 -11.19 -1.83
CA LEU A 41 10.37 -12.18 -1.72
C LEU A 41 9.41 -12.14 -2.93
N PRO A 42 9.17 -13.27 -3.62
CA PRO A 42 8.27 -13.31 -4.79
C PRO A 42 6.87 -12.80 -4.48
N ARG A 43 6.33 -13.17 -3.32
CA ARG A 43 5.01 -12.70 -2.87
C ARG A 43 4.93 -11.17 -2.80
N ASP A 44 5.95 -10.52 -2.24
CA ASP A 44 5.96 -9.07 -2.09
C ASP A 44 6.12 -8.36 -3.43
N ARG A 45 6.85 -8.96 -4.38
CA ARG A 45 6.95 -8.45 -5.76
C ARG A 45 5.60 -8.45 -6.45
N GLU A 46 4.80 -9.50 -6.30
CA GLU A 46 3.45 -9.56 -6.88
C GLU A 46 2.53 -8.50 -6.26
N TRP A 47 2.55 -8.31 -4.93
CA TRP A 47 1.76 -7.24 -4.30
C TRP A 47 2.18 -5.85 -4.76
N MET A 48 3.48 -5.60 -4.93
CA MET A 48 3.97 -4.34 -5.48
C MET A 48 3.56 -4.16 -6.94
N LYS A 49 3.57 -5.24 -7.75
CA LYS A 49 3.09 -5.21 -9.13
C LYS A 49 1.63 -4.76 -9.20
N TYR A 50 0.75 -5.35 -8.38
CA TYR A 50 -0.66 -4.94 -8.30
C TYR A 50 -0.81 -3.48 -7.84
N ALA A 51 -0.06 -3.06 -6.83
CA ALA A 51 -0.08 -1.67 -6.35
C ALA A 51 0.31 -0.68 -7.45
N ILE A 52 1.33 -1.00 -8.26
CA ILE A 52 1.75 -0.17 -9.39
C ILE A 52 0.66 -0.12 -10.45
N CYS A 53 0.08 -1.26 -10.87
CA CYS A 53 -0.98 -1.26 -11.88
C CYS A 53 -2.18 -0.38 -11.47
N TRP A 54 -2.64 -0.50 -10.21
CA TRP A 54 -3.74 0.32 -9.71
C TRP A 54 -3.37 1.80 -9.54
N GLN A 55 -2.12 2.10 -9.21
CA GLN A 55 -1.64 3.48 -9.13
C GLN A 55 -1.58 4.13 -10.52
N VAL A 56 -1.17 3.39 -11.56
CA VAL A 56 -1.17 3.88 -12.94
C VAL A 56 -2.59 4.26 -13.39
N THR A 57 -3.56 3.37 -13.16
CA THR A 57 -4.96 3.68 -13.51
C THR A 57 -5.53 4.83 -12.72
N TYR A 58 -5.14 4.96 -11.45
CA TYR A 58 -5.58 6.06 -10.61
C TYR A 58 -5.03 7.40 -11.12
N MET A 59 -3.74 7.44 -11.47
CA MET A 59 -3.12 8.63 -12.06
C MET A 59 -3.74 9.03 -13.41
N ALA A 60 -4.19 8.05 -14.19
CA ALA A 60 -4.82 8.29 -15.49
C ALA A 60 -6.27 8.81 -15.37
N GLN A 61 -7.08 8.22 -14.49
CA GLN A 61 -8.48 8.60 -14.32
C GLN A 61 -8.65 9.90 -13.52
N ASP A 62 -7.71 10.15 -12.61
CA ASP A 62 -7.79 11.18 -11.58
C ASP A 62 -6.64 12.20 -11.76
N GLY A 63 -6.31 12.54 -13.01
CA GLY A 63 -5.17 13.38 -13.39
C GLY A 63 -5.15 14.78 -12.77
N ASN A 64 -6.30 15.28 -12.31
CA ASN A 64 -6.43 16.56 -11.59
C ASN A 64 -6.42 16.39 -10.05
N SER A 65 -6.24 15.17 -9.54
CA SER A 65 -6.47 14.82 -8.14
C SER A 65 -5.18 14.34 -7.44
N VAL A 66 -4.22 13.77 -8.17
CA VAL A 66 -2.97 13.27 -7.58
C VAL A 66 -2.02 14.39 -7.11
N PHE A 67 -2.08 15.57 -7.73
CA PHE A 67 -1.27 16.74 -7.37
C PHE A 67 -2.08 17.97 -6.93
N GLU A 68 -3.41 17.94 -7.12
CA GLU A 68 -4.31 19.09 -6.92
C GLU A 68 -5.46 18.80 -5.93
N GLN A 69 -5.50 17.61 -5.31
CA GLN A 69 -6.48 17.35 -4.26
C GLN A 69 -6.23 18.26 -3.06
N ALA A 70 -7.21 19.12 -2.79
CA ALA A 70 -7.34 19.73 -1.48
C ALA A 70 -7.68 18.60 -0.49
N ASN A 71 -6.70 18.17 0.29
CA ASN A 71 -6.85 17.13 1.29
C ASN A 71 -7.81 17.63 2.39
N VAL A 72 -9.13 17.58 2.21
CA VAL A 72 -10.06 18.11 3.22
C VAL A 72 -10.30 17.04 4.30
N GLU A 73 -9.74 17.23 5.49
CA GLU A 73 -9.89 16.32 6.64
C GLU A 73 -11.27 16.43 7.31
N SER A 74 -11.92 17.59 7.23
CA SER A 74 -13.29 17.76 7.70
C SER A 74 -13.99 18.92 6.98
N LEU A 75 -15.26 18.71 6.63
CA LEU A 75 -16.15 19.74 6.08
C LEU A 75 -17.30 19.96 7.08
N ARG A 76 -17.33 21.12 7.72
CA ARG A 76 -18.45 21.54 8.58
C ARG A 76 -19.19 22.67 7.88
N GLN A 77 -20.50 22.56 7.67
CA GLN A 77 -21.28 23.62 7.01
C GLN A 77 -22.37 24.19 7.91
N ASN A 78 -22.21 25.50 8.17
CA ASN A 78 -23.15 26.56 8.55
C ASN A 78 -22.33 27.83 8.92
N ASP A 79 -21.03 27.61 9.24
CA ASP A 79 -19.95 28.56 9.56
C ASP A 79 -18.62 27.85 9.20
N THR A 80 -18.28 27.83 7.90
CA THR A 80 -17.52 26.73 7.28
C THR A 80 -16.01 26.88 7.38
N THR A 81 -15.38 26.20 8.35
CA THR A 81 -13.92 25.97 8.38
C THR A 81 -13.58 24.72 7.57
N ILE A 82 -12.72 24.88 6.58
CA ILE A 82 -12.13 23.78 5.80
C ILE A 82 -10.76 23.48 6.42
N VAL A 83 -10.58 22.30 7.00
CA VAL A 83 -9.26 21.85 7.47
C VAL A 83 -8.63 21.03 6.35
N PHE A 84 -7.59 21.56 5.74
CA PHE A 84 -6.76 20.80 4.82
C PHE A 84 -5.76 19.96 5.63
N GLY A 85 -5.75 18.65 5.45
CA GLY A 85 -4.76 17.75 6.02
C GLY A 85 -3.43 17.77 5.27
N ASP A 86 -2.45 17.05 5.82
CA ASP A 86 -1.03 17.16 5.45
C ASP A 86 -0.52 16.10 4.44
N ARG A 87 -1.39 15.25 3.88
CA ARG A 87 -0.97 14.18 2.96
C ARG A 87 -0.85 14.68 1.51
N ALA A 88 0.38 14.94 1.10
CA ALA A 88 0.74 15.46 -0.23
C ALA A 88 0.66 14.45 -1.40
N TYR A 89 0.39 13.16 -1.15
CA TYR A 89 0.36 12.14 -2.20
C TYR A 89 -0.94 11.34 -2.14
N ALA A 90 -1.83 11.54 -3.11
CA ALA A 90 -2.99 10.68 -3.29
C ALA A 90 -2.52 9.35 -3.91
N ILE A 91 -2.23 8.38 -3.06
CA ILE A 91 -2.04 6.99 -3.47
C ILE A 91 -3.42 6.32 -3.59
N SER A 92 -3.60 5.51 -4.63
CA SER A 92 -4.84 4.78 -4.88
C SER A 92 -5.25 3.97 -3.63
N PRO A 93 -6.53 4.00 -3.21
CA PRO A 93 -7.00 3.20 -2.07
C PRO A 93 -6.72 1.70 -2.23
N LEU A 94 -6.77 1.18 -3.46
CA LEU A 94 -6.43 -0.21 -3.75
C LEU A 94 -4.93 -0.46 -3.61
N ALA A 95 -4.10 0.49 -4.06
CA ALA A 95 -2.65 0.40 -3.86
C ALA A 95 -2.29 0.42 -2.38
N GLN A 96 -2.98 1.21 -1.54
CA GLN A 96 -2.80 1.18 -0.08
C GLN A 96 -3.08 -0.20 0.50
N GLN A 97 -4.15 -0.86 0.05
CA GLN A 97 -4.49 -2.22 0.52
C GLN A 97 -3.45 -3.26 0.09
N ALA A 98 -2.89 -3.17 -1.11
CA ALA A 98 -1.81 -4.05 -1.54
C ALA A 98 -0.53 -3.82 -0.71
N ILE A 99 -0.17 -2.56 -0.47
CA ILE A 99 1.03 -2.20 0.29
C ILE A 99 0.93 -2.66 1.75
N GLY A 100 -0.26 -2.57 2.36
CA GLY A 100 -0.49 -3.08 3.71
C GLY A 100 -0.29 -4.60 3.87
N ARG A 101 -0.23 -5.36 2.76
CA ARG A 101 0.02 -6.81 2.76
C ARG A 101 1.51 -7.18 2.64
N LEU A 102 2.39 -6.20 2.44
CA LEU A 102 3.83 -6.42 2.31
C LEU A 102 4.43 -6.90 3.63
N SER A 103 5.39 -7.81 3.53
CA SER A 103 5.97 -8.47 4.71
C SER A 103 6.60 -7.52 5.73
N TRP A 104 7.09 -6.35 5.30
CA TRP A 104 7.74 -5.35 6.16
C TRP A 104 6.80 -4.25 6.67
N GLN A 105 5.59 -4.12 6.10
CA GLN A 105 4.59 -3.16 6.57
C GLN A 105 3.77 -3.70 7.74
N ARG A 106 3.79 -5.03 7.94
CA ARG A 106 3.09 -5.68 9.05
C ARG A 106 3.89 -5.57 10.34
N SER A 107 3.30 -4.99 11.38
CA SER A 107 3.86 -5.02 12.74
C SER A 107 4.12 -6.47 13.16
N ARG A 108 5.38 -6.80 13.46
CA ARG A 108 5.76 -8.09 14.02
C ARG A 108 5.73 -7.95 15.53
N VAL A 109 4.93 -8.76 16.20
CA VAL A 109 5.01 -8.90 17.65
C VAL A 109 6.34 -9.57 17.96
N ILE A 110 7.25 -8.83 18.57
CA ILE A 110 8.49 -9.37 19.13
C ILE A 110 8.15 -9.71 20.57
N ASP A 111 7.88 -10.99 20.81
CA ASP A 111 7.78 -11.49 22.17
C ASP A 111 9.17 -11.44 22.80
N THR A 112 9.36 -10.57 23.80
CA THR A 112 10.64 -10.40 24.50
C THR A 112 10.80 -11.38 25.66
N ARG A 113 9.82 -12.26 25.90
CA ARG A 113 9.89 -13.24 26.98
C ARG A 113 10.92 -14.34 26.68
N PRO A 114 11.61 -14.85 27.72
CA PRO A 114 12.47 -16.01 27.57
C PRO A 114 11.68 -17.20 27.01
N TRP A 115 12.30 -17.96 26.11
CA TRP A 115 11.68 -19.13 25.46
C TRP A 115 11.11 -20.17 26.44
N TYR A 116 11.65 -20.24 27.66
CA TYR A 116 11.21 -21.15 28.73
C TYR A 116 9.98 -20.67 29.50
N ASP A 117 9.64 -19.38 29.39
CA ASP A 117 8.48 -18.77 30.05
C ASP A 117 7.22 -18.83 29.15
N ARG A 118 7.32 -19.53 28.01
CA ARG A 118 6.17 -19.96 27.22
C ARG A 118 5.47 -21.07 27.98
N VAL A 119 4.63 -20.68 28.93
CA VAL A 119 3.64 -21.57 29.51
C VAL A 119 2.69 -21.97 28.38
N VAL A 120 2.94 -23.13 27.77
CA VAL A 120 1.91 -23.81 26.98
C VAL A 120 0.84 -24.16 28.01
N PRO A 121 -0.42 -23.74 27.85
CA PRO A 121 -1.46 -24.14 28.78
C PRO A 121 -1.50 -25.67 28.76
N VAL A 122 -1.05 -26.28 29.85
CA VAL A 122 -1.26 -27.70 30.10
C VAL A 122 -2.76 -27.80 30.28
N TYR A 123 -3.46 -28.24 29.24
CA TYR A 123 -4.84 -28.69 29.38
C TYR A 123 -4.77 -29.94 30.26
N GLU A 124 -4.88 -29.74 31.57
CA GLU A 124 -5.16 -30.80 32.53
C GLU A 124 -6.55 -31.33 32.20
N TRP A 125 -6.60 -32.36 31.35
CA TRP A 125 -7.77 -33.20 31.25
C TRP A 125 -7.80 -34.02 32.54
N THR A 126 -8.42 -33.47 33.59
CA THR A 126 -8.73 -34.21 34.80
C THR A 126 -9.67 -35.35 34.43
N THR A 127 -9.13 -36.56 34.30
CA THR A 127 -9.88 -37.79 34.48
C THR A 127 -10.02 -38.03 35.97
N ASP A 128 -11.23 -37.84 36.49
CA ASP A 128 -11.89 -38.69 37.49
C ASP A 128 -13.41 -38.46 37.42
#